data_AF-A0A1E4GWX2-F1
#
_entry.id   AF-A0A1E4GWX2-F1
#
_cell.length_a   1.000
_cell.length_b   1.000
_cell.length_c   1.000
_cell.angle_alpha   90.00
_cell.angle_beta   90.00
_cell.angle_gamma   90.00
#
_symmetry.space_group_name_H-M   'P 1'
#
loop_
_entity.id
_entity.type
_entity.pdbx_description
1 polymer ?
#
loop_
_entity_poly.entity_id
_entity_poly.type
_entity_poly.pdbx_seq_one_letter_code
_entity_poly.pdbx_strand_id
1 'polypeptide(L)'
;MKGDLNIYVCAACRGHIVTRDRDEGTTPMFVACRATPLCKGTMQSSMYRVFDQTMAEGFEWYRPLPLERAALSESLQHHVSLGGLLLRKVTTPAPLAAPPAAEDRLNAGGAA
;
A
#
# COMPACT_ATOMS: atom_id res chain seq x y z
N MET A 1 5.59 6.81 2.20
CA MET A 1 5.83 6.61 3.64
C MET A 1 4.65 5.83 4.18
N LYS A 2 4.70 5.27 5.40
CA LYS A 2 3.58 4.49 5.93
C LYS A 2 2.28 5.31 5.86
N GLY A 3 1.23 4.72 5.27
CA GLY A 3 -0.07 5.32 5.01
C GLY A 3 -0.23 5.91 3.62
N ASP A 4 0.86 6.37 2.99
CA ASP A 4 0.81 7.07 1.70
C ASP A 4 0.49 6.12 0.55
N LEU A 5 -0.13 6.71 -0.46
CA LEU A 5 -0.26 6.16 -1.79
C LEU A 5 0.97 6.47 -2.65
N ASN A 6 1.31 5.49 -3.48
CA ASN A 6 2.24 5.64 -4.57
C ASN A 6 1.61 5.07 -5.85
N ILE A 7 2.06 5.57 -7.00
CA ILE A 7 1.68 5.06 -8.31
C ILE A 7 2.94 4.46 -8.96
N TYR A 8 2.79 3.25 -9.49
CA TYR A 8 3.80 2.65 -10.35
C TYR A 8 3.28 2.60 -11.78
N VAL A 9 4.05 3.12 -12.73
CA VAL A 9 3.67 3.17 -14.17
C VAL A 9 4.60 2.29 -14.99
N CYS A 10 4.02 1.37 -15.77
CA CYS A 10 4.76 0.48 -16.65
C CYS A 10 5.32 1.23 -17.88
N ALA A 11 6.62 1.08 -18.14
CA ALA A 11 7.24 1.66 -19.33
C ALA A 11 6.77 1.00 -20.64
N ALA A 12 6.37 -0.28 -20.59
CA ALA A 12 5.99 -1.06 -21.77
C ALA A 12 4.51 -0.90 -22.14
N CYS A 13 3.60 -1.26 -21.23
CA CYS A 13 2.16 -1.24 -21.52
C CYS A 13 1.44 0.05 -21.09
N ARG A 14 2.15 0.99 -20.45
CA ARG A 14 1.60 2.25 -19.91
C ARG A 14 0.53 2.10 -18.82
N GLY A 15 0.15 0.87 -18.47
CA GLY A 15 -0.71 0.59 -17.32
C GLY A 15 -0.04 0.98 -15.99
N HIS A 16 -0.86 1.22 -14.97
CA HIS A 16 -0.41 1.61 -13.65
C HIS A 16 -1.03 0.76 -12.54
N ILE A 17 -0.41 0.76 -11.38
CA ILE A 17 -1.00 0.27 -10.13
C ILE A 17 -0.89 1.35 -9.06
N VAL A 18 -1.89 1.40 -8.18
CA VAL A 18 -1.89 2.22 -6.97
C VAL A 18 -1.54 1.30 -5.79
N THR A 19 -0.51 1.69 -5.03
CA THR A 19 -0.04 0.96 -3.85
C THR A 19 -0.22 1.80 -2.60
N ARG A 20 -0.61 1.21 -1.47
CA ARG A 20 -0.52 1.83 -0.15
C ARG A 20 0.55 1.18 0.72
N ASP A 21 1.34 1.99 1.43
CA ASP A 21 2.31 1.48 2.40
C ASP A 21 1.60 1.17 3.73
N ARG A 22 1.34 -0.11 4.04
CA ARG A 22 0.68 -0.50 5.31
C ARG A 22 1.63 -0.48 6.49
N ASP A 23 2.90 -0.80 6.24
CA ASP A 23 3.93 -0.91 7.26
C ASP A 23 5.11 0.00 6.96
N GLU A 24 5.94 0.24 7.97
CA GLU A 24 7.22 0.93 7.81
C GLU A 24 8.27 0.02 7.21
N GLY A 25 9.01 0.54 6.24
CA GLY A 25 10.11 -0.15 5.59
C GLY A 25 10.44 0.43 4.22
N THR A 26 11.19 -0.35 3.44
CA THR A 26 11.69 0.06 2.13
C THR A 26 10.89 -0.58 1.01
N THR A 27 10.38 0.25 0.10
CA THR A 27 9.75 -0.16 -1.16
C THR A 27 10.70 0.09 -2.33
N PRO A 28 10.75 -0.79 -3.34
CA PRO A 28 11.64 -0.62 -4.49
C PRO A 28 11.18 0.51 -5.43
N MET A 29 12.13 1.19 -6.07
CA MET A 29 11.85 2.18 -7.13
C MET A 29 11.24 1.52 -8.39
N PHE A 30 11.61 0.27 -8.67
CA PHE A 30 11.18 -0.48 -9.85
C PHE A 30 10.54 -1.81 -9.46
N VAL A 31 9.45 -2.19 -10.13
CA VAL A 31 8.77 -3.48 -9.95
C VAL A 31 8.39 -4.10 -11.29
N ALA A 32 8.15 -5.40 -11.33
CA ALA A 32 7.57 -6.04 -12.52
C ALA A 32 6.12 -5.57 -12.76
N CYS A 33 5.68 -5.54 -14.03
CA CYS A 33 4.33 -5.13 -14.37
C CYS A 33 3.27 -6.00 -13.69
N ARG A 34 2.32 -5.33 -13.02
CA ARG A 34 1.15 -5.93 -12.39
C ARG A 34 -0.18 -5.41 -12.96
N ALA A 35 -0.14 -4.44 -13.87
CA ALA A 35 -1.31 -3.79 -14.45
C ALA A 35 -1.95 -4.59 -15.59
N THR A 36 -1.14 -5.26 -16.41
CA THR A 36 -1.61 -5.98 -17.60
C THR A 36 -1.15 -7.44 -17.53
N PRO A 37 -2.07 -8.43 -17.64
CA PRO A 37 -1.70 -9.84 -17.68
C PRO A 37 -0.62 -10.12 -18.72
N LEU A 38 0.37 -10.95 -18.35
CA LEU A 38 1.49 -11.38 -19.20
C LEU A 38 2.46 -10.27 -19.65
N CYS A 39 2.27 -9.01 -19.24
CA CYS A 39 3.21 -7.95 -19.54
C CYS A 39 4.52 -8.16 -18.75
N LYS A 40 5.66 -8.19 -19.46
CA LYS A 40 7.00 -8.35 -18.88
C LYS A 40 7.72 -7.01 -18.63
N GLY A 41 6.99 -5.90 -18.72
CA GLY A 41 7.57 -4.57 -18.54
C GLY A 41 7.94 -4.27 -17.10
N THR A 42 8.80 -3.27 -16.93
CA THR A 42 9.15 -2.70 -15.62
C THR A 42 8.26 -1.49 -15.34
N MET A 43 7.74 -1.40 -14.12
CA MET A 43 7.03 -0.23 -13.61
C MET A 43 7.95 0.60 -12.73
N GLN A 44 7.84 1.92 -12.84
CA GLN A 44 8.62 2.89 -12.06
C GLN A 44 7.71 3.62 -11.08
N SER A 45 8.20 3.78 -9.85
CA SER A 45 7.61 4.59 -8.78
C SER A 45 7.49 6.06 -9.19
N SER A 46 6.33 6.66 -8.93
CA SER A 46 6.13 8.12 -8.98
C SER A 46 6.77 8.86 -7.79
N MET A 47 7.53 8.16 -6.96
CA MET A 47 8.18 8.72 -5.76
C MET A 47 7.17 9.40 -4.83
N TYR A 48 6.00 8.77 -4.65
CA TYR A 48 4.88 9.27 -3.83
C TYR A 48 4.28 10.60 -4.29
N ARG A 49 4.58 11.05 -5.53
CA ARG A 49 3.96 12.23 -6.15
C ARG A 49 2.57 11.87 -6.69
N VAL A 50 1.65 11.58 -5.78
CA VAL A 50 0.25 11.25 -6.08
C VAL A 50 -0.62 12.42 -5.65
N PHE A 51 -1.37 12.99 -6.60
CA PHE A 51 -2.16 14.21 -6.37
C PHE A 51 -3.37 13.97 -5.45
N ASP A 52 -3.92 12.76 -5.46
CA ASP A 52 -5.05 12.35 -4.63
C ASP A 52 -4.66 11.15 -3.77
N GLN A 53 -4.41 11.40 -2.49
CA GLN A 53 -4.06 10.38 -1.48
C GLN A 53 -5.27 9.56 -1.00
N THR A 54 -6.47 9.85 -1.51
CA THR A 54 -7.73 9.17 -1.15
C THR A 54 -8.21 8.16 -2.19
N MET A 55 -7.53 8.07 -3.34
CA MET A 55 -7.88 7.10 -4.39
C MET A 55 -7.76 5.65 -3.91
N ALA A 56 -8.53 4.76 -4.54
CA ALA A 56 -8.53 3.34 -4.19
C ALA A 56 -7.19 2.67 -4.56
N GLU A 57 -6.57 2.01 -3.59
CA GLU A 57 -5.42 1.14 -3.82
C GLU A 57 -5.82 -0.24 -4.38
N GLY A 58 -5.03 -0.76 -5.32
CA GLY A 58 -5.15 -2.15 -5.78
C GLY A 58 -4.16 -3.10 -5.12
N PHE A 59 -3.11 -2.53 -4.52
CA PHE A 59 -1.99 -3.25 -3.95
C PHE A 59 -1.52 -2.59 -2.65
N GLU A 60 -0.81 -3.34 -1.84
CA GLU A 60 -0.22 -2.83 -0.61
C GLU A 60 1.17 -3.38 -0.36
N TRP A 61 2.02 -2.51 0.20
CA TRP A 61 3.33 -2.86 0.73
C TRP A 61 3.17 -3.21 2.20
N TYR A 62 3.60 -4.41 2.58
CA TYR A 62 3.44 -4.94 3.93
C TYR A 62 4.69 -5.67 4.40
N ARG A 63 4.84 -5.77 5.72
CA ARG A 63 5.82 -6.63 6.38
C ARG A 63 5.14 -7.98 6.67
N PRO A 64 5.66 -9.10 6.14
CA PRO A 64 5.05 -10.40 6.38
C PRO A 64 5.11 -10.79 7.86
N LEU A 65 4.07 -11.48 8.31
CA LEU A 65 4.04 -12.07 9.66
C LEU A 65 5.14 -13.13 9.80
N PRO A 66 5.59 -13.47 11.02
CA PRO A 66 6.66 -14.45 11.22
C PRO A 66 6.42 -15.79 10.51
N LEU A 67 5.18 -16.29 10.54
CA LEU A 67 4.80 -17.54 9.87
C LEU A 67 4.86 -17.41 8.33
N GLU A 68 4.36 -16.30 7.78
CA GLU A 68 4.45 -16.02 6.34
C GLU A 68 5.90 -15.89 5.90
N ARG A 69 6.72 -15.20 6.71
CA ARG A 69 8.15 -14.99 6.44
C ARG A 69 8.91 -16.31 6.39
N ALA A 70 8.59 -17.25 7.28
CA ALA A 70 9.23 -18.57 7.29
C ALA A 70 8.97 -19.39 6.01
N ALA A 71 7.86 -19.11 5.30
CA ALA A 71 7.52 -19.77 4.04
C ALA A 71 8.17 -19.11 2.80
N LEU A 72 8.89 -17.99 2.96
CA LEU A 72 9.56 -17.29 1.86
C LEU A 72 10.89 -17.96 1.50
N SER A 73 11.37 -17.72 0.28
CA SER A 73 12.75 -18.06 -0.08
C SER A 73 13.76 -17.29 0.78
N GLU A 74 14.96 -17.83 0.97
CA GLU A 74 16.03 -17.19 1.76
C GLU A 74 16.31 -15.76 1.31
N SER A 75 16.31 -15.51 0.00
CA SER A 75 16.51 -14.18 -0.57
C SER A 75 15.43 -13.19 -0.13
N LEU A 76 14.15 -13.60 -0.13
CA LEU A 76 13.06 -12.76 0.33
C LEU A 76 13.06 -12.57 1.85
N GLN A 77 13.42 -13.61 2.61
CA GLN A 77 13.61 -13.50 4.06
C GLN A 77 14.71 -12.48 4.38
N HIS A 78 15.83 -12.54 3.66
CA HIS A 78 16.93 -11.59 3.81
C HIS A 78 16.50 -10.16 3.46
N HIS A 79 15.83 -9.94 2.32
CA HIS A 79 15.23 -8.65 1.95
C HIS A 79 14.36 -8.06 3.08
N VAL A 80 13.47 -8.87 3.65
CA VAL A 80 12.58 -8.43 4.74
C VAL A 80 13.37 -8.11 6.02
N SER A 81 14.42 -8.89 6.32
CA SER A 81 15.30 -8.66 7.47
C SER A 81 16.07 -7.34 7.40
N LEU A 82 16.38 -6.87 6.18
CA LEU A 82 16.99 -5.56 5.91
C LEU A 82 15.98 -4.40 5.88
N GLY A 83 14.73 -4.65 6.28
CA GLY A 83 13.67 -3.64 6.33
C GLY A 83 12.83 -3.55 5.04
N GLY A 84 13.08 -4.41 4.06
CA GLY A 84 12.29 -4.48 2.83
C GLY A 84 10.84 -4.91 3.06
N LEU A 85 9.92 -4.31 2.30
CA LEU A 85 8.51 -4.70 2.28
C LEU A 85 8.20 -5.62 1.09
N LEU A 86 7.10 -6.37 1.20
CA LEU A 86 6.56 -7.20 0.13
C LEU A 86 5.28 -6.59 -0.45
N LEU A 87 4.99 -6.89 -1.73
CA LEU A 87 3.82 -6.38 -2.44
C LEU A 87 2.76 -7.46 -2.60
N ARG A 88 1.53 -7.20 -2.17
CA ARG A 88 0.37 -8.07 -2.45
C ARG A 88 -0.81 -7.28 -3.02
N LYS A 89 -1.74 -7.99 -3.67
CA LYS A 89 -3.05 -7.42 -4.02
C LYS A 89 -3.86 -7.22 -2.75
N VAL A 90 -4.65 -6.15 -2.71
CA VAL A 90 -5.65 -5.96 -1.66
C VAL A 90 -6.76 -6.99 -1.87
N THR A 91 -7.00 -7.85 -0.87
CA THR A 91 -8.02 -8.92 -0.93
C THR A 91 -9.38 -8.49 -0.40
N THR A 92 -9.46 -7.34 0.28
CA THR A 92 -10.70 -6.75 0.80
C THR A 92 -10.55 -5.23 0.79
N PRO A 93 -11.48 -4.45 0.19
CA PRO A 93 -11.43 -2.99 0.35
C PRO A 93 -11.50 -2.68 1.84
N ALA A 94 -10.59 -1.82 2.31
CA ALA A 94 -10.68 -1.30 3.68
C ALA A 94 -12.11 -0.76 3.87
N PRO A 95 -12.78 -1.07 5.00
CA PRO A 95 -14.02 -0.36 5.30
C PRO A 95 -13.71 1.13 5.21
N LEU A 96 -14.48 1.87 4.40
CA LEU A 96 -14.50 3.33 4.48
C LEU A 96 -14.54 3.65 5.96
N ALA A 97 -13.49 4.27 6.49
CA ALA A 97 -13.41 4.57 7.90
C ALA A 97 -14.74 5.21 8.29
N ALA A 98 -15.49 4.53 9.16
CA ALA A 98 -16.75 5.08 9.64
C ALA A 98 -16.43 6.50 10.15
N PRO A 99 -17.27 7.51 9.84
CA PRO A 99 -17.09 8.82 10.45
C PRO A 99 -16.97 8.62 11.96
N PRO A 100 -16.11 9.39 12.66
CA PRO A 100 -16.02 9.29 14.11
C PRO A 100 -17.44 9.38 14.65
N ALA A 101 -17.79 8.44 15.54
CA ALA A 101 -19.09 8.38 16.17
C ALA A 101 -19.46 9.80 16.63
N ALA A 102 -20.64 10.26 16.22
CA ALA A 102 -21.18 11.53 16.64
C ALA A 102 -21.60 11.43 18.12
N GLU A 103 -20.61 11.35 19.01
CA GLU A 103 -20.81 11.33 20.45
C GLU A 103 -19.84 12.34 21.07
N ASP A 104 -20.18 13.63 20.92
CA ASP A 104 -19.92 14.68 21.93
C ASP A 104 -20.49 16.06 21.50
N ARG A 105 -21.78 16.11 21.19
CA ARG A 105 -22.54 17.39 21.13
C ARG A 105 -23.78 17.42 22.03
N LEU A 106 -23.82 16.54 23.01
CA LEU A 106 -24.83 16.53 24.08
C LEU A 106 -24.14 16.80 25.43
N ASN A 107 -23.46 17.95 25.55
CA ASN A 107 -23.09 18.54 26.85
C ASN A 107 -22.63 20.00 26.66
N ALA A 108 -23.51 20.87 26.15
CA ALA A 108 -23.34 22.32 26.25
C ALA A 108 -24.69 23.06 26.30
N GLY A 109 -25.71 22.41 26.88
CA GLY A 109 -27.04 22.99 27.04
C GLY A 109 -27.60 22.67 28.41
N GLY A 110 -27.29 23.50 29.41
CA GLY A 110 -27.92 23.43 30.72
C GLY A 110 -27.20 24.23 31.80
N ALA A 111 -27.59 25.49 31.99
CA ALA A 111 -28.08 26.04 33.26
C ALA A 111 -28.31 27.55 33.11
N ALA A 112 -29.36 27.99 33.80
CA ALA A 112 -30.03 29.28 33.79
C ALA A 112 -29.16 30.50 34.13
#